data_AF-I4ALA1-F1
#
_entry.id   AF-I4ALA1-F1
#
_cell.length_a   1.000
_cell.length_b   1.000
_cell.length_c   1.000
_cell.angle_alpha   90.00
_cell.angle_beta   90.00
_cell.angle_gamma   90.00
#
_symmetry.space_group_name_H-M   'P 1'
#
loop_
_entity.id
_entity.type
_entity.pdbx_description
1 polymer ?
#
loop_
_entity_poly.entity_id
_entity_poly.type
_entity_poly.pdbx_seq_one_letter_code
_entity_poly.pdbx_strand_id
1 'polypeptide(L)' 'MTDEEINKIVNQVDEIEGMTVNERLFITDLMDLFEKAKKTDKKLAKRILLALKVDNTSIDKILN' A
#
# COMPACT_ATOMS: atom_id res chain seq x y z
N MET A 1 8.01 -3.33 -9.21
CA MET A 1 7.17 -2.12 -9.20
C MET A 1 7.98 -0.95 -8.67
N THR A 2 8.09 0.11 -9.47
CA THR A 2 8.71 1.39 -9.12
C THR A 2 7.71 2.28 -8.38
N ASP A 3 8.19 3.33 -7.71
CA ASP A 3 7.32 4.27 -6.98
C ASP A 3 6.35 5.01 -7.91
N GLU A 4 6.78 5.30 -9.14
CA GLU A 4 5.95 5.92 -10.17
C GLU A 4 4.75 5.04 -10.56
N GLU A 5 4.99 3.73 -10.72
CA GLU A 5 3.93 2.76 -11.01
C GLU A 5 2.92 2.67 -9.85
N ILE A 6 3.40 2.63 -8.60
CA ILE A 6 2.53 2.59 -7.41
C ILE A 6 1.64 3.84 -7.37
N ASN A 7 2.26 5.01 -7.47
CA ASN A 7 1.55 6.29 -7.38
C ASN A 7 0.54 6.44 -8.53
N LYS A 8 0.86 5.97 -9.73
CA LYS A 8 -0.09 5.97 -10.85
C LYS A 8 -1.34 5.16 -10.54
N ILE A 9 -1.20 3.98 -9.94
CA ILE A 9 -2.33 3.14 -9.53
C ILE A 9 -3.15 3.82 -8.43
N VAL A 10 -2.48 4.32 -7.39
CA VAL A 10 -3.17 4.95 -6.25
C VAL A 10 -3.91 6.23 -6.67
N ASN A 11 -3.32 7.03 -7.57
CA ASN A 11 -3.93 8.26 -8.07
C ASN A 11 -5.15 8.03 -9.00
N GLN A 12 -5.45 6.79 -9.40
CA GLN A 12 -6.66 6.45 -10.16
C GLN A 12 -7.89 6.24 -9.25
N VAL A 13 -7.69 6.15 -7.94
CA VAL A 13 -8.77 5.97 -6.98
C VAL A 13 -9.13 7.33 -6.37
N ASP A 14 -10.32 7.82 -6.70
CA ASP A 14 -10.88 9.02 -6.08
C ASP A 14 -11.22 8.74 -4.60
N GLU A 15 -10.81 9.66 -3.71
CA GLU A 15 -11.09 9.66 -2.27
C GLU A 15 -10.82 8.36 -1.50
N ILE A 16 -9.56 8.15 -1.07
CA ILE A 16 -9.17 7.08 -0.13
C ILE A 16 -9.40 7.42 1.37
N GLU A 17 -9.99 8.59 1.68
CA GLU A 17 -10.33 8.97 3.05
C GLU A 17 -11.51 8.15 3.58
N GLY A 18 -11.49 7.81 4.88
CA GLY A 18 -12.50 6.96 5.51
C GLY A 18 -12.32 5.45 5.29
N MET A 19 -11.53 5.03 4.31
CA MET A 19 -11.20 3.62 4.09
C MET A 19 -10.16 3.10 5.08
N THR A 20 -10.30 1.84 5.47
CA THR A 20 -9.27 1.03 6.12
C THR A 20 -8.11 0.70 5.15
N VAL A 21 -6.96 0.28 5.70
CA VAL A 21 -5.80 -0.11 4.89
C VAL A 21 -6.13 -1.25 3.91
N ASN A 22 -6.90 -2.25 4.35
CA ASN A 22 -7.27 -3.40 3.53
C ASN A 22 -8.19 -3.00 2.37
N GLU A 23 -9.14 -2.10 2.62
CA GLU A 23 -10.01 -1.56 1.56
C GLU A 23 -9.21 -0.78 0.52
N ARG A 24 -8.25 0.05 0.97
CA ARG A 24 -7.33 0.77 0.06
C ARG A 24 -6.48 -0.17 -0.78
N LEU A 25 -5.96 -1.25 -0.19
CA LEU A 25 -5.22 -2.29 -0.90
C LEU A 25 -6.09 -3.02 -1.93
N PHE A 26 -7.35 -3.28 -1.61
CA PHE A 26 -8.30 -3.95 -2.49
C PHE A 26 -8.70 -3.08 -3.67
N ILE A 27 -9.12 -1.83 -3.43
CA ILE A 27 -9.60 -0.93 -4.49
C ILE A 27 -8.49 -0.50 -5.47
N THR A 28 -7.23 -0.52 -5.02
CA THR A 28 -6.06 -0.24 -5.86
C THR A 28 -5.49 -1.48 -6.55
N ASP A 29 -6.10 -2.66 -6.37
CA ASP A 29 -5.58 -3.93 -6.91
C ASP A 29 -4.13 -4.23 -6.47
N LEU A 30 -3.73 -3.72 -5.29
CA LEU A 30 -2.39 -3.89 -4.72
C LEU A 30 -2.33 -4.99 -3.65
N MET A 31 -3.47 -5.58 -3.27
CA MET A 31 -3.57 -6.55 -2.18
C MET A 31 -2.61 -7.75 -2.35
N ASP A 32 -2.68 -8.45 -3.49
CA ASP A 32 -1.87 -9.64 -3.73
C ASP A 32 -0.37 -9.31 -3.79
N LEU A 33 -0.04 -8.18 -4.43
CA LEU A 33 1.33 -7.69 -4.50
C LEU A 33 1.86 -7.34 -3.11
N PHE A 34 1.06 -6.67 -2.28
CA PHE A 34 1.41 -6.33 -0.92
C PHE A 34 1.63 -7.58 -0.07
N GLU A 35 0.75 -8.57 -0.11
CA GLU A 35 0.88 -9.81 0.66
C GLU A 35 2.13 -10.61 0.27
N LYS A 36 2.47 -10.62 -1.01
CA LYS A 36 3.73 -11.21 -1.49
C LYS A 36 4.93 -10.40 -1.01
N ALA A 37 4.91 -9.09 -1.22
CA ALA A 37 6.00 -8.19 -0.83
C ALA A 37 6.25 -8.22 0.68
N LYS A 38 5.20 -8.31 1.50
CA LYS A 38 5.30 -8.42 2.96
C LYS A 38 6.19 -9.58 3.41
N LYS A 39 6.22 -10.67 2.62
CA LYS A 39 7.01 -11.89 2.90
C LYS A 39 8.41 -11.85 2.28
N THR A 40 8.57 -11.23 1.11
CA THR A 40 9.80 -11.35 0.30
C THR A 40 10.57 -10.05 0.13
N ASP A 41 9.91 -8.89 0.20
CA ASP A 41 10.48 -7.56 0.01
C ASP A 41 9.76 -6.52 0.88
N LYS A 42 10.17 -6.43 2.15
CA LYS A 42 9.60 -5.45 3.10
C LYS A 42 9.76 -4.00 2.64
N LYS A 43 10.75 -3.68 1.79
CA LYS A 43 10.92 -2.32 1.26
C LYS A 43 9.80 -2.00 0.27
N LEU A 44 9.47 -2.92 -0.63
CA LEU A 44 8.31 -2.77 -1.53
C LEU A 44 7.00 -2.69 -0.74
N ALA A 45 6.79 -3.55 0.26
CA ALA A 45 5.59 -3.52 1.09
C ALA A 45 5.42 -2.16 1.79
N LYS A 46 6.52 -1.59 2.32
CA LYS A 46 6.53 -0.26 2.91
C LYS A 46 6.18 0.84 1.89
N ARG A 47 6.74 0.80 0.68
CA ARG A 47 6.45 1.79 -0.38
C ARG A 47 4.98 1.77 -0.80
N ILE A 48 4.37 0.58 -0.88
CA ILE A 48 2.93 0.42 -1.14
C ILE A 48 2.10 1.11 -0.04
N LEU A 49 2.36 0.82 1.24
CA LEU A 49 1.59 1.41 2.34
C LEU A 49 1.75 2.94 2.43
N LEU A 50 2.95 3.45 2.16
CA LEU A 50 3.18 4.90 2.09
C LEU A 50 2.37 5.57 0.98
N ALA A 51 2.34 4.96 -0.21
CA ALA A 51 1.53 5.47 -1.33
C ALA A 51 0.03 5.50 -0.97
N LEU A 52 -0.45 4.50 -0.23
CA LEU A 52 -1.82 4.43 0.29
C LEU A 52 -2.09 5.36 1.50
N LYS A 53 -1.18 6.30 1.79
CA LYS A 53 -1.28 7.28 2.89
C LYS A 53 -1.46 6.62 4.27
N VAL A 54 -0.84 5.47 4.49
CA VAL A 54 -0.75 4.83 5.82
C VAL A 54 0.39 5.50 6.60
N ASP A 55 0.15 5.84 7.87
CA ASP A 55 1.16 6.48 8.69
C ASP A 55 2.30 5.51 9.08
N ASN A 56 3.49 6.06 9.35
CA ASN A 56 4.67 5.24 9.67
C ASN A 56 4.47 4.34 10.90
N THR A 57 3.72 4.79 11.91
CA THR A 57 3.47 3.98 13.12
C THR A 57 2.64 2.75 12.79
N SER A 58 1.60 2.91 11.97
CA SER A 58 0.80 1.79 11.48
C SER A 58 1.61 0.86 10.57
N ILE A 59 2.45 1.41 9.70
CA ILE A 59 3.35 0.61 8.84
C ILE A 59 4.27 -0.28 9.68
N ASP A 60 4.88 0.27 10.71
CA ASP A 60 5.79 -0.47 11.58
C ASP A 60 5.05 -1.59 12.33
N LYS A 61 3.77 -1.40 12.69
CA LYS A 61 2.94 -2.47 13.27
C LYS A 61 2.52 -3.55 12.26
N ILE A 62 2.35 -3.18 11.00
CA ILE A 62 1.91 -4.11 9.94
C ILE A 62 3.06 -4.97 9.43
N LEU A 63 4.28 -4.42 9.39
CA LEU A 63 5.46 -5.06 8.79
C LEU A 63 6.42 -5.71 9.79
N ASN A 64 6.26 -5.48 11.10
CA ASN A 64 6.98 -6.21 12.16
C ASN A 64 6.22 -7.45 12.58
#